data_AF-A0A078AF36-F1
#
_entry.id   AF-A0A078AF36-F1
#
_cell.length_a   1.000
_cell.length_b   1.000
_cell.length_c   1.000
_cell.angle_alpha   90.00
_cell.angle_beta   90.00
_cell.angle_gamma   90.00
#
_symmetry.space_group_name_H-M   'P 1'
#
loop_
_entity.id
_entity.type
_entity.pdbx_description
1 polymer ?
#
loop_
_entity_poly.entity_id
_entity_poly.type
_entity_poly.pdbx_seq_one_letter_code
_entity_poly.pdbx_strand_id
1 'polypeptide(L)'
;MVEPFHSVSLTTHPCYTFQQRMVNCLKTEEMPTRMCVLETEDWYECKGRKKHRAFHNFISTELNRHKIYSLPSYDPNTDTFKDGRLPKDVDTYFGKGKDQQTYYS
;
A
#
# COMPACT_ATOMS: atom_id res chain seq x y z
N MET A 1 -11.33 22.90 -12.64
CA MET A 1 -11.21 21.72 -11.76
C MET A 1 -11.63 20.51 -12.58
N VAL A 2 -10.73 19.56 -12.84
CA VAL A 2 -11.05 18.38 -13.68
C VAL A 2 -11.49 17.26 -12.74
N GLU A 3 -12.75 16.86 -12.83
CA GLU A 3 -13.33 15.81 -11.99
C GLU A 3 -12.87 14.42 -12.50
N PRO A 4 -12.27 13.54 -11.65
CA PRO A 4 -11.64 12.30 -12.14
C PRO A 4 -12.61 11.10 -12.27
N PHE A 5 -13.92 11.30 -12.43
CA PHE A 5 -14.91 10.22 -12.24
C PHE A 5 -15.75 9.87 -13.48
N HIS A 6 -15.15 9.87 -14.68
CA HIS A 6 -15.90 9.54 -15.91
C HIS A 6 -15.83 8.08 -16.38
N SER A 7 -15.01 7.20 -15.79
CA SER A 7 -14.80 5.85 -16.37
C SER A 7 -15.36 4.67 -15.57
N VAL A 8 -15.76 4.85 -14.31
CA VAL A 8 -16.25 3.76 -13.44
C VAL A 8 -17.38 4.31 -12.58
N SER A 9 -18.53 3.62 -12.53
CA SER A 9 -19.61 3.99 -11.61
C SER A 9 -19.05 4.18 -10.21
N LEU A 10 -19.46 5.24 -9.51
CA LEU A 10 -19.00 5.52 -8.14
C LEU A 10 -19.13 4.29 -7.24
N THR A 11 -20.21 3.51 -7.41
CA THR A 11 -20.49 2.28 -6.64
C THR A 11 -19.49 1.15 -6.87
N THR A 12 -18.78 1.15 -7.99
CA THR A 12 -17.76 0.15 -8.36
C THR A 12 -16.33 0.65 -8.15
N HIS A 13 -16.15 1.90 -7.69
CA HIS A 13 -14.81 2.46 -7.47
C HIS A 13 -14.16 1.81 -6.23
N PRO A 14 -12.88 1.41 -6.26
CA PRO A 14 -12.16 0.84 -5.11
C PRO A 14 -12.11 1.71 -3.84
N CYS A 15 -12.51 2.98 -3.97
CA CYS A 15 -12.52 3.96 -2.88
C CYS A 15 -13.94 4.29 -2.39
N TYR A 16 -14.97 3.68 -2.97
CA TYR A 16 -16.37 3.99 -2.70
C TYR A 16 -16.73 3.85 -1.22
N THR A 17 -16.22 2.81 -0.56
CA THR A 17 -16.46 2.57 0.87
C THR A 17 -15.86 3.68 1.75
N PHE A 18 -14.68 4.19 1.41
CA PHE A 18 -14.07 5.32 2.11
C PHE A 18 -14.86 6.61 1.90
N GLN A 19 -15.38 6.83 0.68
CA GLN A 19 -16.27 7.95 0.41
C GLN A 19 -17.55 7.88 1.21
N GLN A 20 -18.19 6.70 1.29
CA GLN A 20 -19.41 6.51 2.07
C GLN A 20 -19.16 6.79 3.56
N ARG A 21 -18.06 6.30 4.13
CA ARG A 21 -17.68 6.57 5.53
C ARG A 21 -17.48 8.06 5.79
N MET A 22 -16.75 8.75 4.91
CA MET A 22 -16.56 10.19 4.99
C MET A 22 -17.90 10.94 4.93
N VAL A 23 -18.74 10.66 3.94
CA VAL A 23 -20.06 11.31 3.78
C VAL A 23 -20.96 11.03 4.97
N ASN A 24 -20.93 9.82 5.53
CA ASN A 24 -21.71 9.48 6.71
C ASN A 24 -21.23 10.28 7.93
N CYS A 25 -19.93 10.35 8.18
CA CYS A 25 -19.37 11.16 9.26
C CYS A 25 -19.75 12.64 9.12
N LEU A 26 -19.60 13.21 7.91
CA LEU A 26 -19.93 14.62 7.64
C LEU A 26 -21.42 14.94 7.89
N LYS A 27 -22.30 13.94 7.79
CA LYS A 27 -23.74 14.09 8.01
C LYS A 27 -24.14 13.93 9.48
N THR A 28 -23.37 13.20 10.27
CA THR A 28 -23.70 12.89 11.66
C THR A 28 -23.06 13.84 12.66
N GLU A 29 -21.88 14.38 12.35
CA GLU A 29 -21.11 15.20 13.28
C GLU A 29 -21.46 16.69 13.20
N GLU A 30 -21.57 17.35 14.36
CA GLU A 30 -21.84 18.79 14.43
C GLU A 30 -20.63 19.66 14.02
N MET A 31 -19.40 19.11 14.15
CA MET A 31 -18.16 19.78 13.75
C MET A 31 -17.34 18.92 12.76
N PRO A 32 -17.77 18.81 11.50
CA PRO A 32 -17.21 17.85 10.55
C PRO A 32 -15.72 18.06 10.25
N THR A 33 -15.24 19.31 10.29
CA THR A 33 -13.85 19.67 9.99
C THR A 33 -12.83 19.14 10.99
N ARG A 34 -13.24 18.85 12.23
CA ARG A 34 -12.35 18.28 13.26
C ARG A 34 -12.67 16.83 13.55
N MET A 35 -13.94 16.44 13.49
CA MET A 35 -14.39 15.10 13.88
C MET A 35 -14.17 14.07 12.76
N CYS A 36 -14.28 14.48 11.49
CA CYS A 36 -14.19 13.57 10.35
C CYS A 36 -12.82 13.60 9.64
N VAL A 37 -11.76 14.04 10.34
CA VAL A 37 -10.42 14.19 9.76
C VAL A 37 -9.90 12.83 9.28
N LEU A 38 -10.13 11.76 10.05
CA LEU A 38 -9.65 10.42 9.72
C LEU A 38 -10.29 9.88 8.44
N GLU A 39 -11.62 9.93 8.34
CA GLU A 39 -12.37 9.47 7.18
C GLU A 39 -12.05 10.29 5.93
N THR A 40 -11.83 11.59 6.12
CA THR A 40 -11.41 12.50 5.05
C THR A 40 -10.01 12.15 4.56
N GLU A 41 -9.05 11.96 5.47
CA GLU A 41 -7.69 11.54 5.13
C GLU A 41 -7.64 10.18 4.44
N ASP A 42 -8.42 9.21 4.91
CA ASP A 42 -8.49 7.87 4.30
C ASP A 42 -9.06 7.92 2.88
N TRP A 43 -10.10 8.74 2.65
CA TRP A 43 -10.63 8.97 1.31
C TRP A 43 -9.57 9.56 0.37
N TYR A 44 -8.88 10.63 0.81
CA TYR A 44 -7.82 11.24 0.02
C TYR A 44 -6.63 10.32 -0.19
N GLU A 45 -6.29 9.48 0.79
CA GLU A 45 -5.22 8.49 0.65
C GLU A 45 -5.61 7.36 -0.30
N CYS A 46 -6.86 6.91 -0.32
CA CYS A 46 -7.30 5.91 -1.28
C CYS A 46 -7.16 6.42 -2.73
N LYS A 47 -7.52 7.69 -2.99
CA LYS A 47 -7.37 8.32 -4.31
C LYS A 47 -5.91 8.63 -4.66
N GLY A 48 -5.16 9.14 -3.69
CA GLY A 48 -3.82 9.68 -3.90
C GLY A 48 -2.72 8.63 -3.80
N ARG A 49 -2.90 7.60 -2.96
CA ARG A 49 -1.90 6.59 -2.57
C ARG A 49 -0.57 7.20 -2.11
N LYS A 50 -0.60 8.38 -1.47
CA LYS A 50 0.61 9.13 -1.12
C LYS A 50 1.35 8.46 0.03
N LYS A 51 0.65 8.18 1.14
CA LYS A 51 1.18 7.45 2.30
C LYS A 51 1.64 6.05 1.88
N HIS A 52 0.85 5.35 1.06
CA HIS A 52 1.20 4.03 0.52
C HIS A 52 2.50 4.05 -0.30
N ARG A 53 2.64 4.99 -1.24
CA ARG A 53 3.88 5.13 -2.02
C ARG A 53 5.09 5.51 -1.16
N ALA A 54 4.92 6.42 -0.21
CA ALA A 54 5.98 6.79 0.72
C ALA A 54 6.46 5.58 1.55
N PHE A 55 5.52 4.78 2.05
CA PHE A 55 5.83 3.57 2.81
C PHE A 55 6.51 2.49 1.94
N HIS A 56 6.02 2.29 0.72
CA HIS A 56 6.65 1.37 -0.24
C HIS A 56 8.09 1.78 -0.57
N ASN A 57 8.35 3.07 -0.78
CA ASN A 57 9.69 3.59 -1.03
C ASN A 57 10.61 3.42 0.18
N PHE A 58 10.07 3.63 1.39
CA PHE A 58 10.80 3.37 2.63
C PHE A 58 11.21 1.90 2.74
N ILE A 59 10.26 0.97 2.56
CA ILE A 59 10.54 -0.47 2.55
C ILE A 59 11.61 -0.81 1.51
N SER A 60 11.45 -0.35 0.26
CA SER A 60 12.42 -0.60 -0.80
C SER A 60 13.82 -0.09 -0.45
N THR A 61 13.91 1.09 0.19
CA THR A 61 15.19 1.65 0.63
C THR A 61 15.84 0.82 1.73
N GLU A 62 15.06 0.42 2.74
CA GLU A 62 15.57 -0.39 3.86
C GLU A 62 15.96 -1.81 3.42
N LEU A 63 15.17 -2.44 2.54
CA LEU A 63 15.52 -3.74 1.95
C LEU A 63 16.87 -3.66 1.21
N ASN A 64 17.06 -2.61 0.40
CA ASN A 64 18.31 -2.38 -0.31
C ASN A 64 19.48 -2.10 0.63
N ARG A 65 19.26 -1.32 1.69
CA ARG A 65 20.29 -0.99 2.69
C ARG A 65 20.76 -2.23 3.43
N HIS A 66 19.82 -3.09 3.84
CA HIS A 66 20.09 -4.29 4.61
C HIS A 66 20.38 -5.52 3.74
N LYS A 67 20.40 -5.38 2.41
CA LYS A 67 20.59 -6.49 1.46
C LYS A 67 19.56 -7.63 1.68
N ILE A 68 18.34 -7.27 2.06
CA ILE A 68 17.25 -8.23 2.29
C ILE A 68 16.65 -8.57 0.92
N TYR A 69 16.70 -9.84 0.56
CA TYR A 69 16.37 -10.34 -0.78
C TYR A 69 14.95 -10.93 -0.89
N SER A 70 14.30 -11.21 0.24
CA SER A 70 12.90 -11.62 0.28
C SER A 70 12.24 -11.21 1.59
N LEU A 71 10.98 -10.77 1.51
CA LEU A 71 10.12 -10.64 2.69
C LEU A 71 9.32 -11.93 2.92
N PRO A 72 8.92 -12.23 4.15
CA PRO A 72 7.97 -13.30 4.41
C PRO A 72 6.64 -13.00 3.72
N SER A 73 6.03 -14.03 3.15
CA SER A 73 4.70 -13.96 2.53
C SER A 73 3.67 -14.53 3.49
N TYR A 74 2.55 -13.83 3.67
CA TYR A 74 1.45 -14.31 4.51
C TYR A 74 0.62 -15.36 3.77
N ASP A 75 0.46 -16.55 4.34
CA ASP A 75 -0.40 -17.61 3.80
C ASP A 75 -1.75 -17.65 4.55
N PRO A 76 -2.86 -17.21 3.90
CA PRO A 76 -4.16 -17.15 4.54
C PRO A 76 -4.75 -18.53 4.89
N ASN A 77 -4.26 -19.62 4.29
CA ASN A 77 -4.80 -20.96 4.56
C ASN A 77 -4.25 -21.57 5.85
N THR A 78 -3.05 -21.17 6.25
CA THR A 78 -2.36 -21.70 7.42
C THR A 78 -2.19 -20.67 8.54
N ASP A 79 -2.64 -19.42 8.30
CA ASP A 79 -2.48 -18.27 9.21
C ASP A 79 -1.04 -18.09 9.71
N THR A 80 -0.08 -18.31 8.81
CA THR A 80 1.34 -18.19 9.14
C THR A 80 2.10 -17.43 8.06
N PHE A 81 3.18 -16.78 8.47
CA PHE A 81 4.14 -16.21 7.54
C PHE A 81 5.13 -17.28 7.10
N LYS A 82 5.22 -17.48 5.78
CA LYS A 82 6.20 -18.39 5.18
C LYS A 82 7.35 -17.57 4.63
N ASP A 83 8.56 -18.08 4.81
CA ASP A 83 9.75 -17.47 4.22
C ASP A 83 9.57 -17.34 2.70
N GLY A 84 9.96 -16.18 2.17
CA GLY A 84 9.94 -15.93 0.74
C GLY A 84 10.89 -16.87 -0.01
N ARG A 85 10.74 -16.94 -1.34
CA ARG A 85 11.65 -17.77 -2.16
C ARG A 85 13.07 -17.23 -2.06
N LEU A 86 13.98 -18.04 -1.51
CA LEU A 86 15.40 -17.71 -1.40
C LEU A 86 16.14 -18.09 -2.69
N PRO A 87 17.16 -17.33 -3.11
CA PRO A 87 18.08 -17.74 -4.17
C PRO A 87 18.77 -19.06 -3.81
N LYS A 88 18.98 -19.95 -4.79
CA LYS A 88 19.74 -21.20 -4.57
C LYS A 88 21.20 -20.95 -4.16
N ASP A 89 21.76 -19.80 -4.53
CA ASP A 89 23.14 -19.42 -4.26
C ASP A 89 23.19 -17.93 -3.86
N VAL A 90 23.43 -17.70 -2.58
CA VAL A 90 23.43 -16.38 -1.94
C VAL A 90 24.66 -15.57 -2.32
N ASP A 91 25.82 -16.22 -2.41
CA ASP A 91 27.09 -15.55 -2.72
C ASP A 91 27.09 -15.07 -4.18
N THR A 92 26.62 -15.92 -5.09
CA THR A 92 26.45 -15.54 -6.50
C THR A 92 25.41 -14.43 -6.68
N TYR A 93 24.38 -14.36 -5.82
CA TYR A 93 23.38 -13.29 -5.87
C TYR A 93 23.99 -11.94 -5.51
N PHE A 94 24.76 -11.84 -4.42
CA PHE A 94 25.40 -10.58 -4.02
C PHE A 94 26.63 -10.20 -4.86
N GLY A 95 27.23 -11.15 -5.58
CA GLY A 95 28.27 -10.88 -6.56
C GLY A 95 27.76 -10.21 -7.84
N LYS A 96 26.45 -10.29 -8.14
CA LYS A 96 25.85 -9.62 -9.29
C LYS A 96 25.69 -8.13 -9.05
N GLY A 97 25.86 -7.33 -10.10
CA GLY A 97 25.48 -5.92 -10.10
C GLY A 97 24.01 -5.75 -9.74
N LYS A 98 23.66 -4.63 -9.08
CA LYS A 98 22.30 -4.38 -8.56
C LYS A 98 21.21 -4.57 -9.60
N ASP A 99 21.48 -4.24 -10.86
CA ASP A 99 20.52 -4.32 -11.97
C ASP A 99 20.15 -5.76 -12.35
N GLN A 100 20.93 -6.75 -11.92
CA GLN A 100 20.73 -8.18 -12.17
C GLN A 100 20.21 -8.94 -10.94
N GLN A 101 20.01 -8.25 -9.81
CA GLN A 101 19.46 -8.82 -8.58
C GLN A 101 17.94 -8.80 -8.66
N THR A 102 17.31 -9.96 -8.65
CA THR A 102 15.85 -10.10 -8.69
C THR A 102 15.31 -10.10 -7.26
N TYR A 103 14.44 -9.15 -6.93
CA TYR A 103 13.73 -9.14 -5.66
C TYR A 103 12.62 -10.21 -5.67
N TYR A 104 12.55 -11.03 -4.61
CA TYR A 104 11.51 -12.04 -4.44
C TYR A 104 10.49 -11.55 -3.40
N SER A 105 9.34 -11.06 -3.85
CA SER A 105 8.18 -10.74 -2.99
C SER A 105 7.26 -11.93 -2.81
#